data_AF-A0AAV4MST1-F1
#
_entry.id   AF-A0AAV4MST1-F1
#
_cell.length_a   1.000
_cell.length_b   1.000
_cell.length_c   1.000
_cell.angle_alpha   90.00
_cell.angle_beta   90.00
_cell.angle_gamma   90.00
#
_symmetry.space_group_name_H-M   'P 1'
#
loop_
_entity.id
_entity.type
_entity.pdbx_description
1 polymer ?
#
loop_
_entity_poly.entity_id
_entity_poly.type
_entity_poly.pdbx_seq_one_letter_code
_entity_poly.pdbx_strand_id
1 'polypeptide(L)'
;MLLGGTNATLLLGDLNAKHTAWGCALANNRGQDLENLSNDKAFVFLNNGTHTYSSHSYNTTDALNLNFSRRDLFPYCSWKVVDYVGSDHYPILIQLDYDVKAYGNSNRQFWNFKKANWTLFEKT
;
A
#
# COMPACT_ATOMS: atom_id res chain seq x y z
N MET A 1 25.78 10.02 19.79
CA MET A 1 24.98 8.77 19.79
C MET A 1 23.55 9.14 20.12
N LEU A 2 22.73 9.45 19.10
CA LEU A 2 21.35 9.87 19.33
C LEU A 2 20.46 8.62 19.41
N LEU A 3 19.92 8.36 20.59
CA LEU A 3 18.81 7.44 20.81
C LEU A 3 17.53 8.18 20.38
N GLY A 4 17.00 7.89 19.20
CA GLY A 4 15.73 8.40 18.70
C GLY A 4 14.94 7.25 18.11
N GLY A 5 13.74 6.99 18.63
CA GLY A 5 12.90 5.88 18.19
C GLY A 5 12.67 5.91 16.68
N THR A 6 12.97 4.79 16.03
CA THR A 6 12.63 4.55 14.62
C THR A 6 11.12 4.50 14.49
N ASN A 7 10.51 5.48 13.84
CA ASN A 7 9.09 5.42 13.47
C ASN A 7 8.95 4.47 12.27
N ALA A 8 8.91 3.16 12.54
CA ALA A 8 8.62 2.14 11.55
C ALA A 8 7.32 2.49 10.83
N THR A 9 7.43 2.86 9.55
CA THR A 9 6.30 3.32 8.75
C THR A 9 6.25 2.53 7.46
N LEU A 10 5.06 2.03 7.13
CA LEU A 10 4.73 1.37 5.87
C LEU A 10 3.57 2.13 5.21
N LEU A 11 3.74 2.50 3.95
CA LEU A 11 2.75 3.22 3.15
C LEU A 11 2.31 2.32 2.00
N LEU A 12 1.00 2.14 1.86
CA LEU A 12 0.38 1.21 0.93
C LEU A 12 -0.79 1.91 0.23
N GLY A 13 -0.90 1.79 -1.09
CA GLY A 13 -2.10 2.24 -1.78
C GLY A 13 -1.99 2.22 -3.29
N ASP A 14 -3.14 2.38 -3.94
CA ASP A 14 -3.20 2.73 -5.36
C ASP A 14 -2.95 4.23 -5.52
N LEU A 15 -1.79 4.59 -6.07
CA LEU A 15 -1.40 5.98 -6.24
C LEU A 15 -1.56 6.47 -7.68
N ASN A 16 -1.84 5.56 -8.63
CA ASN A 16 -1.86 5.87 -10.07
C ASN A 16 -0.61 6.67 -10.53
N ALA A 17 0.52 6.44 -9.86
CA ALA A 17 1.80 7.07 -10.12
C ALA A 17 2.65 6.10 -10.94
N LYS A 18 3.00 6.48 -12.16
CA LYS A 18 3.76 5.62 -13.07
C LYS A 18 5.23 6.01 -13.01
N HIS A 19 6.11 5.04 -12.82
CA HIS A 19 7.54 5.23 -12.93
C HIS A 19 8.22 3.89 -13.25
N THR A 20 9.36 3.95 -13.95
CA THR A 20 10.14 2.77 -14.33
C THR A 20 10.73 2.07 -13.10
N ALA A 21 11.00 2.82 -12.03
CA ALA A 21 11.57 2.31 -10.78
C ALA A 21 10.71 1.22 -10.10
N TRP A 22 9.40 1.16 -10.36
CA TRP A 22 8.50 0.15 -9.79
C TRP A 22 7.79 -0.71 -10.84
N GLY A 23 8.21 -0.64 -12.10
CA GLY A 23 7.75 -1.56 -13.14
C GLY A 23 6.72 -1.00 -14.14
N CYS A 24 6.53 0.31 -14.20
CA CYS A 24 5.77 0.91 -15.31
C CYS A 24 6.68 1.18 -16.51
N ALA A 25 6.13 1.15 -17.73
CA ALA A 25 6.90 1.41 -18.95
C ALA A 25 7.40 2.87 -19.06
N LEU A 26 6.63 3.82 -18.51
CA LEU A 26 6.89 5.25 -18.57
C LEU A 26 6.69 5.91 -17.20
N ALA A 27 7.35 7.04 -17.01
CA ALA A 27 7.13 7.91 -15.87
C ALA A 27 6.02 8.95 -16.17
N ASN A 28 5.21 9.27 -15.16
CA ASN A 28 4.34 10.46 -15.16
C ASN A 28 4.75 11.41 -14.02
N ASN A 29 4.20 12.64 -14.01
CA ASN A 29 4.57 13.65 -13.01
C ASN A 29 4.38 13.14 -11.57
N ARG A 30 3.30 12.39 -11.31
CA ARG A 30 3.06 11.79 -9.98
C ARG A 30 4.15 10.79 -9.59
N GLY A 31 4.63 9.99 -10.54
CA GLY A 31 5.75 9.08 -10.31
C GLY A 31 7.04 9.82 -10.00
N GLN A 32 7.34 10.89 -10.73
CA GLN A 32 8.52 11.70 -10.47
C GLN A 32 8.46 12.38 -9.09
N ASP A 33 7.32 12.95 -8.73
CA ASP A 33 7.09 13.57 -7.43
C ASP A 33 7.25 12.55 -6.29
N LEU A 34 6.75 11.33 -6.49
CA LEU A 34 6.83 10.27 -5.49
C LEU A 34 8.24 9.71 -5.35
N GLU A 35 8.99 9.57 -6.44
CA GLU A 35 10.41 9.19 -6.41
C GLU A 35 11.23 10.24 -5.64
N ASN A 36 11.03 11.52 -5.95
CA ASN A 36 11.69 12.63 -5.25
C ASN A 36 11.36 12.61 -3.75
N LEU A 37 10.08 12.45 -3.40
CA LEU A 37 9.65 12.33 -2.00
C LEU A 37 10.31 11.13 -1.31
N SER A 38 10.41 9.98 -2.00
CA SER A 38 11.03 8.78 -1.46
C SER A 38 12.49 9.03 -1.10
N ASN A 39 13.23 9.69 -2.00
CA ASN A 39 14.64 10.06 -1.80
C ASN A 39 14.80 11.04 -0.64
N ASP A 40 13.97 12.09 -0.59
CA ASP A 40 14.04 13.14 0.43
C ASP A 40 13.67 12.64 1.84
N LYS A 41 12.72 11.70 1.92
CA LYS A 41 12.16 11.22 3.19
C LYS A 41 12.69 9.86 3.61
N ALA A 42 13.72 9.33 2.95
CA ALA A 42 14.33 8.03 3.24
C ALA A 42 13.31 6.88 3.27
N PHE A 43 12.38 6.90 2.31
CA PHE A 43 11.54 5.75 2.02
C PHE A 43 12.18 4.90 0.91
N VAL A 44 11.81 3.61 0.89
CA VAL A 44 12.26 2.63 -0.09
C VAL A 44 11.05 1.86 -0.58
N PHE A 45 10.90 1.76 -1.90
CA PHE A 45 9.84 0.96 -2.51
C PHE A 45 10.08 -0.54 -2.29
N LEU A 46 9.01 -1.26 -1.95
CA LEU A 46 8.97 -2.71 -1.84
C LEU A 46 8.64 -3.39 -3.18
N ASN A 47 8.00 -2.64 -4.09
CA ASN A 47 7.69 -3.12 -5.44
C ASN A 47 8.97 -3.59 -6.15
N ASN A 48 8.94 -4.80 -6.70
CA ASN A 48 10.09 -5.41 -7.39
C ASN A 48 9.99 -5.33 -8.93
N GLY A 49 9.08 -4.51 -9.44
CA GLY A 49 8.79 -4.40 -10.88
C GLY A 49 7.67 -5.29 -11.39
N THR A 50 7.16 -6.22 -10.58
CA THR A 50 5.99 -7.04 -10.96
C THR A 50 4.74 -6.15 -11.08
N HIS A 51 4.01 -6.29 -12.18
CA HIS A 51 2.79 -5.53 -12.42
C HIS A 51 1.69 -5.87 -11.40
N THR A 52 0.94 -4.84 -10.99
CA THR A 52 -0.10 -4.93 -9.96
C THR A 52 -1.49 -4.62 -10.52
N TYR A 53 -1.57 -4.30 -11.81
CA TYR A 53 -2.78 -3.92 -12.52
C TYR A 53 -2.72 -4.42 -13.96
N SER A 54 -3.86 -4.87 -14.48
CA SER A 54 -4.05 -5.25 -15.88
C SER A 54 -5.34 -4.68 -16.44
N SER A 55 -5.24 -3.84 -17.46
CA SER A 55 -6.41 -3.33 -18.17
C SER A 55 -6.87 -4.30 -19.25
N HIS A 56 -8.10 -4.81 -19.13
CA HIS A 56 -8.69 -5.61 -20.20
C HIS A 56 -8.99 -4.78 -21.46
N SER A 57 -9.48 -3.55 -21.28
CA SER A 57 -9.88 -2.66 -22.39
C SER A 57 -8.69 -2.23 -23.27
N TYR A 58 -7.53 -2.03 -22.65
CA TYR A 58 -6.33 -1.55 -23.36
C TYR A 58 -5.27 -2.64 -23.58
N ASN A 59 -5.46 -3.84 -23.01
CA ASN A 59 -4.49 -4.93 -23.03
C ASN A 59 -3.09 -4.50 -22.55
N THR A 60 -3.06 -3.78 -21.42
CA THR A 60 -1.84 -3.23 -20.82
C THR A 60 -1.69 -3.65 -19.37
N THR A 61 -0.46 -3.75 -18.89
CA THR A 61 -0.12 -4.01 -17.49
C THR A 61 0.71 -2.88 -16.91
N ASP A 62 0.47 -2.54 -15.64
CA ASP A 62 1.19 -1.49 -14.92
C ASP A 62 1.38 -1.87 -13.45
N ALA A 63 2.31 -1.19 -12.76
CA ALA A 63 2.45 -1.24 -11.31
C ALA A 63 1.89 0.05 -10.69
N LEU A 64 0.59 0.04 -10.36
CA LEU A 64 -0.14 1.21 -9.84
C LEU A 64 -0.36 1.15 -8.32
N ASN A 65 -0.41 -0.06 -7.77
CA ASN A 65 -0.41 -0.29 -6.33
C ASN A 65 1.03 -0.21 -5.84
N LEU A 66 1.32 0.82 -5.04
CA LEU A 66 2.67 1.11 -4.55
C LEU A 66 2.75 0.86 -3.04
N ASN A 67 3.85 0.24 -2.64
CA ASN A 67 4.15 -0.11 -1.27
C ASN A 67 5.57 0.34 -0.97
N PHE A 68 5.75 1.16 0.05
CA PHE A 68 7.06 1.69 0.40
C PHE A 68 7.17 1.86 1.91
N SER A 69 8.34 1.56 2.44
CA SER A 69 8.61 1.61 3.87
C SER A 69 9.70 2.63 4.17
N ARG A 70 9.80 3.05 5.43
CA ARG A 70 11.04 3.66 5.89
C ARG A 70 12.21 2.69 5.71
N ARG A 71 13.39 3.24 5.46
CA ARG A 71 14.61 2.47 5.16
C ARG A 71 14.99 1.49 6.28
N ASP A 72 14.70 1.83 7.53
CA ASP A 72 14.92 0.98 8.71
C ASP A 72 13.99 -0.25 8.75
N LEU A 73 12.78 -0.14 8.22
CA LEU A 73 11.80 -1.22 8.15
C LEU A 73 12.01 -2.14 6.94
N PHE A 74 12.61 -1.62 5.86
CA PHE A 74 12.78 -2.33 4.58
C PHE A 74 13.38 -3.75 4.71
N PRO A 75 14.46 -3.99 5.50
CA PRO A 75 15.07 -5.32 5.61
C PRO A 75 14.15 -6.39 6.20
N TYR A 76 13.06 -5.98 6.85
CA TYR A 76 12.10 -6.87 7.50
C TYR A 76 10.86 -7.13 6.65
N CYS A 77 10.78 -6.52 5.47
CA CYS A 77 9.64 -6.66 4.56
C CYS A 77 9.93 -7.72 3.48
N SER A 78 9.02 -8.66 3.28
CA SER A 78 8.91 -9.41 2.03
C SER A 78 7.69 -8.92 1.24
N TRP A 79 7.77 -8.97 -0.09
CA TRP A 79 6.73 -8.44 -0.98
C TRP A 79 6.57 -9.36 -2.19
N LYS A 80 5.33 -9.68 -2.55
CA LYS A 80 5.01 -10.34 -3.82
C LYS A 80 3.57 -10.04 -4.27
N VAL A 81 3.37 -10.07 -5.58
CA VAL A 81 2.03 -10.17 -6.17
C VAL A 81 1.54 -11.61 -6.03
N VAL A 82 0.25 -11.79 -5.75
CA VAL A 82 -0.40 -13.11 -5.66
C VAL A 82 -1.51 -13.24 -6.70
N ASP A 83 -2.04 -14.45 -6.85
CA ASP A 83 -2.94 -14.83 -7.93
C ASP A 83 -4.22 -13.96 -8.01
N TYR A 84 -4.73 -13.85 -9.23
CA TYR A 84 -5.89 -13.06 -9.61
C TYR A 84 -7.17 -13.50 -8.89
N VAL A 85 -7.90 -12.51 -8.38
CA VAL A 85 -9.15 -12.71 -7.60
C VAL A 85 -10.40 -12.14 -8.29
N GLY A 86 -10.36 -11.91 -9.60
CA GLY A 86 -11.50 -11.34 -10.35
C GLY A 86 -11.47 -9.83 -10.53
N SER A 87 -10.47 -9.11 -9.99
CA SER A 87 -10.26 -7.68 -10.19
C SER A 87 -9.08 -7.43 -11.12
N ASP A 88 -9.18 -6.40 -11.95
CA ASP A 88 -8.06 -5.84 -12.73
C ASP A 88 -6.84 -5.43 -11.88
N HIS A 89 -6.99 -5.25 -10.57
CA HIS A 89 -5.88 -5.12 -9.63
C HIS A 89 -5.48 -6.48 -9.04
N TYR A 90 -4.19 -6.80 -9.13
CA TYR A 90 -3.64 -7.98 -8.50
C TYR A 90 -3.40 -7.74 -7.00
N PRO A 91 -3.79 -8.68 -6.11
CA PRO A 91 -3.51 -8.55 -4.69
C PRO A 91 -2.00 -8.62 -4.42
N ILE A 92 -1.60 -7.96 -3.34
CA ILE A 92 -0.21 -7.89 -2.90
C ILE A 92 -0.11 -8.50 -1.50
N LEU A 93 0.83 -9.43 -1.33
CA LEU A 93 1.19 -9.97 -0.03
C LEU A 93 2.47 -9.28 0.46
N ILE A 94 2.39 -8.69 1.64
CA ILE A 94 3.54 -8.15 2.37
C ILE A 94 3.65 -8.91 3.68
N GLN A 95 4.81 -9.51 3.93
CA GLN A 95 5.12 -10.09 5.24
C GLN A 95 6.10 -9.18 5.95
N LEU A 96 5.86 -8.97 7.24
CA LEU A 96 6.67 -8.11 8.08
C LEU A 96 7.25 -8.93 9.23
N ASP A 97 8.56 -9.17 9.20
CA ASP A 97 9.30 -9.83 10.28
C ASP A 97 9.88 -8.78 11.24
N TYR A 98 8.98 -8.04 11.89
CA TYR A 98 9.33 -6.93 12.77
C TYR A 98 8.60 -7.07 14.10
N ASP A 99 9.30 -6.80 15.21
CA ASP A 99 8.70 -6.82 16.53
C ASP A 99 7.76 -5.62 16.70
N VAL A 100 6.51 -5.82 16.29
CA VAL A 100 5.45 -4.83 16.48
C VAL A 100 4.99 -4.95 17.92
N LYS A 101 5.37 -4.00 18.77
CA LYS A 101 4.65 -3.76 20.01
C LYS A 101 3.22 -3.39 19.64
N ALA A 102 2.33 -4.36 19.70
CA ALA A 102 0.91 -4.12 19.52
C ALA A 102 0.50 -3.08 20.57
N TYR A 103 0.29 -1.85 20.14
CA TYR A 103 -0.43 -0.89 20.96
C TYR A 103 -1.81 -1.47 21.14
N GLY A 104 -2.08 -2.02 22.34
CA GLY A 104 -3.38 -2.55 22.68
C GLY A 104 -4.40 -1.45 22.47
N ASN A 105 -5.15 -1.52 21.37
CA ASN A 105 -6.27 -0.64 21.14
C ASN A 105 -7.32 -1.01 22.20
N SER A 106 -7.36 -0.24 23.30
CA SER A 106 -8.45 -0.30 24.27
C SER A 106 -9.75 0.27 23.69
N ASN A 107 -9.70 0.84 22.49
CA ASN A 107 -10.86 1.28 21.74
C ASN A 107 -11.61 0.08 21.15
N ARG A 108 -12.37 -0.60 22.01
CA ARG A 108 -13.48 -1.46 21.57
C ARG A 108 -14.37 -0.64 20.64
N GLN A 109 -14.38 -0.98 19.36
CA GLN A 109 -15.37 -0.45 18.44
C GLN A 109 -16.71 -1.09 18.79
N PHE A 110 -17.68 -0.28 19.17
CA PHE A 110 -19.05 -0.71 19.38
C PHE A 110 -19.90 -0.24 18.20
N TRP A 111 -20.72 -1.13 17.67
CA TRP A 111 -21.78 -0.75 16.74
C TRP A 111 -22.77 0.14 17.46
N ASN A 112 -22.90 1.40 17.01
CA ASN A 112 -23.91 2.30 17.55
C ASN A 112 -25.26 2.05 16.87
N PHE A 113 -25.95 0.99 17.30
CA PHE A 113 -27.25 0.62 16.76
C PHE A 113 -28.34 1.69 16.99
N LYS A 114 -28.12 2.68 17.88
CA LYS A 114 -29.04 3.82 18.04
C LYS A 114 -29.02 4.77 16.83
N LYS A 115 -27.93 4.77 16.05
CA LYS A 115 -27.82 5.56 14.82
C LYS A 115 -28.32 4.80 13.58
N ALA A 116 -28.64 3.51 13.71
CA ALA A 116 -29.17 2.75 12.59
C ALA A 116 -30.64 3.11 12.36
N ASN A 117 -30.97 3.53 11.14
CA ASN A 117 -32.34 3.75 10.71
C ASN A 117 -32.89 2.44 10.13
N TRP A 118 -33.38 1.58 11.01
CA TRP A 118 -33.93 0.27 10.64
C TRP A 118 -35.16 0.37 9.75
N THR A 119 -35.97 1.41 9.93
CA THR A 119 -37.19 1.64 9.12
C THR A 119 -36.86 1.93 7.65
N LEU A 120 -35.70 2.51 7.36
CA LEU A 120 -35.20 2.68 5.98
C LEU A 120 -34.76 1.33 5.37
N PHE A 121 -34.24 0.43 6.19
CA PHE A 121 -33.72 -0.87 5.75
C PHE A 121 -34.84 -1.89 5.45
N GLU A 122 -35.99 -1.78 6.12
CA GLU A 122 -37.13 -2.71 5.93
C GLU A 122 -38.02 -2.39 4.72
N LYS A 123 -37.79 -1.27 4.01
CA LYS A 123 -38.51 -0.96 2.77
C LYS A 123 -37.86 -1.65 1.57
N THR A 124 -38.26 -2.90 1.35
CA THR A 124 -38.19 -3.60 0.06
C THR A 124 -39.56 -4.13 -0.29
#